data_AF-A0A437MCE8-F1
#
_entry.id   AF-A0A437MCE8-F1
#
_cell.length_a   1.000
_cell.length_b   1.000
_cell.length_c   1.000
_cell.angle_alpha   90.00
_cell.angle_beta   90.00
_cell.angle_gamma   90.00
#
_symmetry.space_group_name_H-M   'P 1'
#
loop_
_entity.id
_entity.type
_entity.pdbx_description
1 polymer ?
#
loop_
_entity_poly.entity_id
_entity_poly.type
_entity_poly.pdbx_seq_one_letter_code
_entity_poly.pdbx_strand_id
1 'polypeptide(L)' 'MTPPEPPKPCPFCGSTFVRVIPDGRAGPGTYVTCCECHAMGGTGVRERAIAAWNRRAEDGRE' A
#
# COMPACT_ATOMS: atom_id res chain seq x y z
N MET A 1 -15.03 14.19 -7.55
CA MET A 1 -14.45 13.20 -6.62
C MET A 1 -13.66 12.21 -7.46
N THR A 2 -12.34 12.32 -7.49
CA THR A 2 -11.48 11.39 -8.23
C THR A 2 -11.50 10.04 -7.52
N PRO A 3 -11.74 8.91 -8.20
CA PRO A 3 -11.68 7.60 -7.56
C PRO A 3 -10.25 7.32 -7.05
N PRO A 4 -10.09 6.61 -5.92
CA PRO A 4 -8.79 6.25 -5.41
C PRO A 4 -8.03 5.40 -6.44
N GLU A 5 -6.85 5.87 -6.83
CA GLU A 5 -5.94 5.12 -7.71
C GLU A 5 -5.59 3.76 -7.07
N PRO A 6 -5.34 2.71 -7.87
CA PRO A 6 -4.91 1.42 -7.35
C PRO A 6 -3.47 1.49 -6.78
N PRO A 7 -3.10 0.57 -5.86
CA PRO A 7 -1.72 0.48 -5.37
C PRO A 7 -0.77 0.05 -6.50
N LYS A 8 0.36 0.75 -6.60
CA LYS A 8 1.49 0.42 -7.48
C LYS A 8 2.14 -0.92 -7.05
N PRO A 9 2.90 -1.57 -7.95
CA PRO A 9 3.67 -2.76 -7.62
C PRO A 9 4.60 -2.54 -6.43
N CYS A 10 5.01 -3.62 -5.78
CA CYS A 10 5.90 -3.56 -4.64
C CYS A 10 7.29 -3.02 -5.02
N PRO A 11 7.78 -1.94 -4.40
CA PRO A 11 9.13 -1.44 -4.65
C PRO A 11 10.23 -2.41 -4.22
N PHE A 12 9.97 -3.26 -3.24
CA PHE A 12 11.01 -4.10 -2.63
C PHE A 12 11.31 -5.37 -3.42
N CYS A 13 10.30 -5.96 -4.04
CA CYS A 13 10.44 -7.22 -4.79
C CYS A 13 9.94 -7.13 -6.24
N GLY A 14 9.39 -6.01 -6.67
CA GLY A 14 8.82 -5.82 -8.01
C GLY A 14 7.47 -6.52 -8.25
N SER A 15 6.96 -7.28 -7.28
CA SER A 15 5.70 -8.01 -7.45
C SER A 15 4.49 -7.08 -7.56
N THR A 16 3.60 -7.38 -8.50
CA THR A 16 2.27 -6.75 -8.61
C THR A 16 1.26 -7.30 -7.61
N PHE A 17 1.64 -8.32 -6.84
CA PHE A 17 0.78 -8.97 -5.87
C PHE A 17 0.72 -8.18 -4.56
N VAL A 18 0.06 -7.01 -4.63
CA VAL A 18 -0.19 -6.08 -3.52
C VAL A 18 -1.67 -6.03 -3.18
N ARG A 19 -1.98 -5.97 -1.89
CA ARG A 19 -3.35 -5.93 -1.36
C ARG A 19 -3.53 -4.79 -0.39
N VAL A 20 -4.74 -4.25 -0.40
CA VAL A 20 -5.19 -3.23 0.55
C VAL A 20 -6.04 -3.93 1.61
N ILE A 21 -5.58 -3.96 2.85
CA ILE A 21 -6.21 -4.69 3.94
C ILE A 21 -6.73 -3.69 4.98
N PRO A 22 -8.01 -3.77 5.39
CA PRO A 22 -8.52 -3.00 6.52
C PRO A 22 -7.91 -3.54 7.81
N ASP A 23 -7.32 -2.66 8.61
CA ASP A 23 -6.81 -2.98 9.93
C ASP A 23 -7.99 -3.09 10.91
N GLY A 24 -8.63 -4.25 10.97
CA GLY A 24 -9.77 -4.49 11.86
C GLY A 24 -9.43 -4.56 13.35
N ARG A 25 -8.16 -4.40 13.74
CA ARG A 25 -7.70 -4.54 15.14
C ARG A 25 -7.52 -3.20 15.86
N ALA A 26 -7.08 -2.13 15.18
CA ALA A 26 -6.73 -0.87 15.83
C ALA A 26 -7.65 0.32 15.51
N GLY A 27 -8.69 0.15 14.68
CA GLY A 27 -9.65 1.21 14.33
C GLY A 27 -10.06 1.15 12.86
N PRO A 28 -10.63 2.21 12.26
CA PRO A 28 -10.97 2.27 10.83
C PRO A 28 -9.72 2.43 9.94
N GLY A 29 -8.60 1.80 10.30
CA GLY A 29 -7.35 1.84 9.57
C GLY A 29 -7.37 0.92 8.37
N THR A 30 -6.52 1.20 7.40
CA THR A 30 -6.27 0.39 6.21
C THR A 30 -4.78 0.52 5.91
N TYR A 31 -4.15 -0.56 5.48
CA TYR A 31 -2.76 -0.57 5.04
C TYR A 31 -2.63 -1.33 3.71
N VAL A 32 -1.56 -1.03 2.98
CA VAL A 32 -1.17 -1.80 1.79
C VAL A 32 -0.12 -2.81 2.21
N THR A 33 -0.19 -4.04 1.70
CA THR A 33 0.83 -5.06 1.94
C THR A 33 1.13 -5.83 0.65
N CYS A 34 2.39 -6.21 0.46
CA CYS A 34 2.78 -7.12 -0.60
C CYS A 34 2.63 -8.57 -0.12
N CYS A 35 1.90 -9.40 -0.86
CA CYS A 35 1.70 -10.80 -0.51
C CYS A 35 2.90 -11.71 -0.87
N GLU A 36 3.90 -11.20 -1.59
CA GLU A 36 5.12 -11.96 -1.92
C GLU A 36 6.22 -11.73 -0.89
N CYS A 37 6.61 -10.49 -0.65
CA CYS A 37 7.71 -10.16 0.28
C CYS A 37 7.23 -9.71 1.67
N HIS A 38 5.91 -9.65 1.88
CA HIS A 38 5.29 -9.19 3.12
C HIS A 38 5.64 -7.75 3.53
N ALA A 39 6.12 -6.93 2.58
CA ALA A 39 6.36 -5.51 2.83
C ALA A 39 5.05 -4.77 3.14
N MET A 40 5.04 -3.99 4.22
CA MET A 40 3.85 -3.29 4.71
C MET A 40 3.96 -1.76 4.55
N GLY A 41 2.84 -1.18 4.12
CA GLY A 41 2.59 0.25 4.03
C GLY A 41 2.29 0.88 5.38
N GLY A 42 2.23 2.20 5.42
CA GLY A 42 1.69 2.91 6.59
C GLY A 42 0.19 2.69 6.74
N THR A 43 -0.28 2.61 7.98
CA THR A 43 -1.71 2.49 8.33
C THR A 43 -2.40 3.85 8.26
N GLY A 44 -3.59 3.91 7.66
CA GLY A 44 -4.40 5.12 7.60
C GLY A 44 -5.72 4.89 6.87
N VAL A 45 -6.41 5.96 6.48
CA VAL A 45 -7.57 5.82 5.56
C VAL A 45 -7.11 5.23 4.23
N ARG A 46 -7.95 4.38 3.61
CA ARG A 46 -7.63 3.64 2.36
C ARG A 46 -6.90 4.47 1.31
N GLU A 47 -7.40 5.67 1.01
CA GLU A 47 -6.77 6.60 0.05
C GLU A 47 -5.36 7.04 0.47
N ARG A 48 -5.18 7.41 1.74
CA ARG A 48 -3.86 7.82 2.25
C ARG A 48 -2.89 6.66 2.29
N ALA A 49 -3.36 5.46 2.62
CA ALA A 49 -2.54 4.25 2.63
C ALA A 49 -2.02 3.91 1.23
N ILE A 50 -2.89 3.97 0.22
CA ILE A 50 -2.51 3.75 -1.18
C ILE A 50 -1.59 4.86 -1.67
N ALA A 51 -1.89 6.14 -1.41
CA ALA A 51 -1.02 7.25 -1.81
C ALA A 51 0.36 7.19 -1.14
N ALA A 52 0.44 6.77 0.12
CA ALA A 52 1.71 6.57 0.81
C ALA A 52 2.50 5.39 0.21
N TRP A 53 1.83 4.28 -0.12
CA TRP A 53 2.45 3.15 -0.81
C TRP A 53 2.99 3.56 -2.19
N ASN A 54 2.17 4.27 -2.97
CA ASN A 54 2.52 4.71 -4.32
C ASN A 54 3.69 5.70 -4.33
N ARG A 55 3.87 6.50 -3.27
CA ARG A 55 5.06 7.34 -3.10
C ARG A 55 6.33 6.53 -2.84
N ARG A 56 6.25 5.49 -2.01
CA ARG A 56 7.40 4.60 -1.75
C ARG A 56 7.82 3.80 -2.99
N ALA A 57 6.86 3.45 -3.86
CA ALA A 57 7.15 2.78 -5.12
C ALA A 57 8.03 3.61 -6.07
N GLU A 58 8.01 4.94 -5.95
CA GLU A 58 8.87 5.84 -6.74
C GLU A 58 10.30 5.94 -6.16
N ASP A 59 10.43 5.78 -4.85
CA ASP A 59 11.68 5.96 -4.10
C ASP A 59 12.56 4.70 -4.09
N GLY A 60 11.95 3.51 -4.11
CA GLY A 60 12.65 2.22 -4.07
C GLY A 60 13.38 1.79 -5.36
N ARG A 61 13.78 2.73 -6.21
CA ARG A 61 14.67 2.47 -7.36
C ARG A 61 16.02 3.15 -7.13
N GLU A 62 16.89 2.51 -6.37
CA GLU A 62 18.33 2.77 -6.36
C GLU A 62 19.12 1.46 -6.35
#